data_AF-A0AAN7Z3I5-F1
#
_entry.id   AF-A0AAN7Z3I5-F1
#
_cell.length_a   1.000
_cell.length_b   1.000
_cell.length_c   1.000
_cell.angle_alpha   90.00
_cell.angle_beta   90.00
_cell.angle_gamma   90.00
#
_symmetry.space_group_name_H-M   'P 1'
#
loop_
_entity.id
_entity.type
_entity.pdbx_description
1 polymer ?
#
loop_
_entity_poly.entity_id
_entity_poly.type
_entity_poly.pdbx_seq_one_letter_code
_entity_poly.pdbx_strand_id
1 'polypeptide(L)'
;MSANTLSLLDAIKQRSSLHVLTNDVSIPDARIQEIVREAILHAPSPFNCQSGRAVVLLKDDHKKFWDIAHDAAKAAVPPAAFEKAFEPRVKMFRASYGTVGHAKRHGSLLARRHY
;
A
#
# COMPACT_ATOMS: atom_id res chain seq x y z
N MET A 1 -15.68 19.40 8.41
CA MET A 1 -15.87 17.94 8.43
C MET A 1 -15.45 17.43 9.79
N SER A 2 -16.42 17.07 10.64
CA SER A 2 -16.17 16.61 12.01
C SER A 2 -15.40 15.28 11.96
N ALA A 3 -14.13 15.28 12.38
CA ALA A 3 -13.44 14.05 12.69
C ALA A 3 -14.06 13.52 13.98
N ASN A 4 -14.67 12.34 13.93
CA ASN A 4 -15.12 11.65 15.13
C ASN A 4 -13.86 11.36 15.96
N THR A 5 -13.68 12.06 17.08
CA THR A 5 -12.44 11.99 17.87
C THR A 5 -12.38 10.67 18.61
N LEU A 6 -11.78 9.66 18.01
CA LEU A 6 -11.46 8.40 18.66
C LEU A 6 -10.22 8.58 19.55
N SER A 7 -10.21 7.95 20.72
CA SER A 7 -8.97 7.79 21.48
C SER A 7 -7.97 6.94 20.67
N LEU A 8 -6.67 7.11 20.92
CA LEU A 8 -5.66 6.31 20.24
C LEU A 8 -5.88 4.80 20.43
N LEU A 9 -6.23 4.39 21.66
CA LEU A 9 -6.47 2.98 21.97
C LEU A 9 -7.68 2.42 21.21
N ASP A 10 -8.75 3.20 21.10
CA ASP A 10 -9.96 2.77 20.39
C ASP A 10 -9.72 2.71 18.88
N ALA A 11 -8.97 3.66 18.31
CA ALA A 11 -8.58 3.63 16.91
C ALA A 11 -7.76 2.37 16.56
N ILE A 12 -6.82 1.97 17.44
CA ILE A 12 -6.03 0.74 17.26
C ILE A 12 -6.92 -0.50 17.30
N LYS A 13 -7.87 -0.56 18.25
CA LYS A 13 -8.81 -1.69 18.36
C LYS A 13 -9.76 -1.79 17.18
N GLN A 14 -10.24 -0.66 16.67
CA GLN A 14 -11.19 -0.61 15.56
C GLN A 14 -10.55 -0.93 14.20
N ARG A 15 -9.23 -0.73 14.05
CA ARG A 15 -8.52 -1.06 12.81
C ARG A 15 -8.55 -2.57 12.57
N SER A 16 -9.27 -2.97 11.52
CA SER A 16 -9.36 -4.35 11.04
C SER A 16 -8.82 -4.46 9.61
N SER A 17 -8.52 -5.69 9.19
CA SER A 17 -8.10 -5.97 7.81
C SER A 17 -9.34 -6.15 6.94
N LEU A 18 -9.61 -5.19 6.07
CA LEU A 18 -10.71 -5.26 5.11
C LEU A 18 -10.18 -5.75 3.76
N HIS A 19 -10.72 -6.86 3.27
CA HIS A 19 -10.26 -7.49 2.02
C HIS A 19 -11.12 -7.12 0.81
N VAL A 20 -12.40 -6.84 1.03
CA VAL A 20 -13.33 -6.37 -0.01
C VAL A 20 -13.45 -4.86 0.12
N LEU A 21 -12.95 -4.15 -0.89
CA LEU A 21 -12.96 -2.69 -0.95
C LEU A 21 -13.65 -2.25 -2.24
N THR A 22 -14.37 -1.14 -2.17
CA THR A 22 -14.96 -0.49 -3.34
C THR A 22 -14.00 0.57 -3.90
N ASN A 23 -14.31 1.05 -5.09
CA ASN A 23 -13.66 2.22 -5.70
C ASN A 23 -14.38 3.54 -5.35
N ASP A 24 -15.34 3.51 -4.43
CA ASP A 24 -16.07 4.68 -3.98
C ASP A 24 -15.34 5.33 -2.81
N VAL A 25 -14.72 6.48 -3.07
CA VAL A 25 -13.92 7.21 -2.09
C VAL A 25 -14.42 8.64 -2.02
N SER A 26 -14.87 9.03 -0.83
CA SER A 26 -15.43 10.36 -0.54
C SER A 26 -14.36 11.42 -0.21
N ILE A 27 -13.11 11.01 -0.02
CA ILE A 27 -12.00 11.92 0.29
C ILE A 27 -11.14 12.20 -0.95
N PRO A 28 -10.57 13.41 -1.07
CA PRO A 28 -9.71 13.74 -2.20
C PRO A 28 -8.38 12.98 -2.16
N ASP A 29 -7.78 12.73 -3.33
CA ASP A 29 -6.48 12.04 -3.48
C ASP A 29 -5.36 12.68 -2.63
N ALA A 30 -5.36 14.02 -2.53
CA ALA A 30 -4.41 14.76 -1.71
C ALA A 30 -4.49 14.36 -0.22
N ARG A 31 -5.70 14.08 0.29
CA ARG A 31 -5.89 13.63 1.66
C ARG A 31 -5.33 12.23 1.88
N ILE A 32 -5.47 11.34 0.89
CA ILE A 32 -4.87 10.00 0.95
C ILE A 32 -3.34 10.11 1.01
N GLN A 33 -2.75 10.93 0.14
CA GLN A 33 -1.31 11.16 0.10
C GLN A 33 -0.78 11.75 1.42
N GLU A 34 -1.50 12.72 1.98
CA GLU A 34 -1.19 13.32 3.28
C GLU A 34 -1.19 12.25 4.38
N ILE A 35 -2.25 11.43 4.49
CA ILE A 35 -2.34 10.36 5.51
C ILE A 35 -1.13 9.41 5.40
N VAL A 36 -0.79 8.97 4.19
CA VAL A 36 0.35 8.07 3.97
C VAL A 36 1.68 8.74 4.32
N ARG A 37 1.84 10.02 3.96
CA ARG A 37 3.05 10.80 4.27
C ARG A 37 3.26 10.94 5.77
N GLU A 38 2.23 11.39 6.49
CA GLU A 38 2.27 11.58 7.95
C GLU A 38 2.56 10.27 8.67
N ALA A 39 1.92 9.17 8.25
CA ALA A 39 2.13 7.85 8.84
C ALA A 39 3.58 7.36 8.69
N ILE A 40 4.22 7.60 7.55
CA ILE A 40 5.61 7.18 7.31
C ILE A 40 6.60 8.11 8.01
N LEU A 41 6.33 9.42 8.01
CA LEU A 41 7.22 10.44 8.59
C LEU A 41 7.30 10.31 10.11
N HIS A 42 6.18 10.04 10.77
CA HIS A 42 6.10 9.99 12.23
C HIS A 42 6.26 8.59 12.82
N ALA A 43 6.31 7.54 11.98
CA ALA A 43 6.69 6.22 12.45
C ALA A 43 8.17 6.22 12.88
N PRO A 44 8.50 5.79 14.11
CA PRO A 44 9.89 5.75 14.56
C PRO A 44 10.68 4.77 13.71
N SER A 45 11.95 5.11 13.45
CA SER A 45 12.89 4.23 12.75
C SER A 45 14.18 4.10 13.57
N PRO A 46 14.85 2.93 13.57
CA PRO A 46 16.12 2.75 14.25
C PRO A 46 17.11 3.83 13.82
N PHE A 47 17.75 4.49 14.80
CA PHE A 47 18.71 5.58 14.58
C PHE A 47 18.16 6.74 13.73
N ASN A 48 16.84 6.93 13.68
CA ASN A 48 16.18 7.91 12.81
C ASN A 48 16.64 7.82 11.33
N CYS A 49 16.99 6.61 10.86
CA CYS A 49 17.55 6.42 9.52
C CYS A 49 16.53 6.70 8.39
N GLN A 50 15.23 6.71 8.72
CA GLN A 50 14.13 7.04 7.80
C GLN A 50 14.28 6.33 6.44
N SER A 51 14.58 5.03 6.49
CA SER A 51 14.80 4.20 5.30
C SER A 51 13.50 3.80 4.60
N GLY A 52 12.35 3.92 5.29
CA GLY A 52 11.03 3.65 4.74
C GLY A 52 10.68 4.59 3.58
N ARG A 53 10.11 4.03 2.53
CA ARG A 53 9.58 4.72 1.36
C ARG A 53 8.21 4.14 1.04
N ALA A 54 7.36 4.93 0.41
CA ALA A 54 6.12 4.41 -0.16
C ALA A 54 5.87 5.01 -1.53
N VAL A 55 5.16 4.23 -2.35
CA VAL A 55 4.60 4.63 -3.62
C VAL A 55 3.09 4.50 -3.51
N VAL A 56 2.37 5.58 -3.83
CA VAL A 56 0.91 5.62 -3.80
C VAL A 56 0.43 5.56 -5.24
N LEU A 57 -0.32 4.52 -5.59
CA LEU A 57 -0.94 4.33 -6.89
C LEU A 57 -2.45 4.45 -6.74
N LEU A 58 -3.06 5.36 -7.49
CA LEU A 58 -4.51 5.63 -7.42
C LEU A 58 -5.13 5.43 -8.80
N LYS A 59 -6.44 5.16 -8.84
CA LYS A 59 -7.24 5.14 -10.08
C LYS A 59 -6.62 4.25 -11.16
N ASP A 60 -6.19 4.83 -12.27
CA ASP A 60 -5.74 4.07 -13.43
C ASP A 60 -4.34 3.48 -13.24
N ASP A 61 -3.45 4.14 -12.50
CA ASP A 61 -2.12 3.57 -12.21
C ASP A 61 -2.22 2.39 -11.26
N HIS A 62 -3.18 2.41 -10.34
CA HIS A 62 -3.54 1.25 -9.53
C HIS A 62 -4.04 0.07 -10.37
N LYS A 63 -4.96 0.33 -11.32
CA LYS A 63 -5.47 -0.73 -12.21
C LYS A 63 -4.35 -1.33 -13.05
N LYS A 64 -3.51 -0.48 -13.67
CA LYS A 64 -2.34 -0.91 -14.46
C LYS A 64 -1.41 -1.80 -13.64
N PHE A 65 -1.14 -1.43 -12.39
CA PHE A 65 -0.31 -2.23 -11.50
C PHE A 65 -0.89 -3.63 -11.26
N TRP A 66 -2.20 -3.73 -11.00
CA TRP A 66 -2.84 -5.02 -10.79
C TRP A 66 -3.02 -5.84 -12.07
N ASP A 67 -3.13 -5.19 -13.24
CA ASP A 67 -3.08 -5.86 -14.54
C ASP A 67 -1.70 -6.49 -14.77
N ILE A 68 -0.60 -5.77 -14.48
CA ILE A 68 0.76 -6.32 -14.53
C ILE A 68 0.92 -7.47 -13.53
N ALA A 69 0.42 -7.32 -12.30
CA ALA A 69 0.51 -8.35 -11.27
C ALA A 69 -0.28 -9.61 -11.66
N HIS A 70 -1.43 -9.45 -12.31
CA HIS A 70 -2.24 -10.55 -12.84
C HIS A 70 -1.45 -11.36 -13.87
N ASP A 71 -0.88 -10.69 -14.86
CA ASP A 71 -0.16 -11.35 -15.95
C ASP A 71 1.13 -12.02 -15.47
N ALA A 72 1.86 -11.36 -14.57
CA ALA A 72 3.04 -11.93 -13.92
C ALA A 72 2.70 -13.19 -13.10
N ALA A 73 1.60 -13.15 -12.34
CA ALA A 73 1.15 -14.31 -11.56
C ALA A 73 0.75 -15.46 -12.49
N LYS A 74 -0.03 -15.20 -13.55
CA LYS A 74 -0.44 -16.22 -14.52
C LYS A 74 0.74 -16.93 -15.18
N ALA A 75 1.83 -16.21 -15.45
CA ALA A 75 3.06 -16.79 -16.00
C ALA A 75 3.88 -17.59 -14.97
N ALA A 76 3.79 -17.25 -13.68
CA ALA A 76 4.65 -17.83 -12.64
C ALA A 76 4.04 -19.06 -11.93
N VAL A 77 2.72 -19.18 -11.83
CA VAL A 77 2.05 -20.27 -11.11
C VAL A 77 1.34 -21.27 -12.03
N PRO A 78 1.21 -22.54 -11.63
CA PRO A 78 0.43 -23.53 -12.38
C PRO A 78 -1.02 -23.06 -12.60
N PRO A 79 -1.62 -23.30 -13.79
CA PRO A 79 -2.95 -22.78 -14.14
C PRO A 79 -4.04 -23.10 -13.10
N ALA A 80 -4.07 -24.34 -12.61
CA ALA A 80 -5.05 -24.76 -11.61
C ALA A 80 -4.94 -23.99 -10.27
N ALA A 81 -3.72 -23.61 -9.88
CA ALA A 81 -3.50 -22.81 -8.67
C ALA A 81 -3.84 -21.34 -8.92
N PHE A 82 -3.54 -20.83 -10.11
CA PHE A 82 -3.85 -19.46 -10.52
C PHE A 82 -5.36 -19.18 -10.45
N GLU A 83 -6.15 -19.98 -11.18
CA GLU A 83 -7.60 -19.82 -11.28
C GLU A 83 -8.29 -19.95 -9.93
N LYS A 84 -7.84 -20.91 -9.10
CA LYS A 84 -8.48 -21.19 -7.81
C LYS A 84 -8.17 -20.15 -6.73
N ALA A 85 -6.93 -19.65 -6.67
CA ALA A 85 -6.45 -18.90 -5.51
C ALA A 85 -5.98 -17.47 -5.82
N PHE A 86 -5.32 -17.25 -6.95
CA PHE A 86 -4.66 -15.97 -7.25
C PHE A 86 -5.55 -15.03 -8.04
N GLU A 87 -6.16 -15.52 -9.12
CA GLU A 87 -7.03 -14.72 -9.98
C GLU A 87 -8.17 -14.01 -9.21
N PRO A 88 -8.96 -14.68 -8.34
CA PRO A 88 -10.01 -13.99 -7.58
C PRO A 88 -9.45 -12.94 -6.62
N ARG A 89 -8.27 -13.19 -6.04
CA ARG A 89 -7.62 -12.22 -5.13
C ARG A 89 -7.12 -10.99 -5.88
N VAL A 90 -6.48 -11.18 -7.03
CA VAL A 90 -5.99 -10.09 -7.86
C VAL A 90 -7.17 -9.24 -8.37
N LYS A 91 -8.24 -9.87 -8.85
CA LYS A 91 -9.47 -9.16 -9.26
C LYS A 91 -10.08 -8.36 -8.11
N MET A 92 -10.13 -8.93 -6.91
CA MET A 92 -10.62 -8.25 -5.70
C MET A 92 -9.79 -7.00 -5.37
N PHE A 93 -8.46 -7.08 -5.38
CA PHE A 93 -7.62 -5.91 -5.10
C PHE A 93 -7.68 -4.88 -6.24
N ARG A 94 -7.75 -5.32 -7.49
CA ARG A 94 -7.93 -4.45 -8.66
C ARG A 94 -9.21 -3.61 -8.58
N ALA A 95 -10.28 -4.15 -8.00
CA ALA A 95 -11.56 -3.45 -7.85
C ALA A 95 -11.54 -2.30 -6.82
N SER A 96 -10.52 -2.24 -5.96
CA SER A 96 -10.35 -1.16 -4.99
C SER A 96 -9.88 0.16 -5.64
N TYR A 97 -9.90 1.25 -4.88
CA TYR A 97 -9.52 2.58 -5.39
C TYR A 97 -8.03 2.78 -5.68
N GLY A 98 -7.16 2.15 -4.88
CA GLY A 98 -5.74 2.44 -4.87
C GLY A 98 -4.91 1.46 -4.05
N THR A 99 -3.60 1.49 -4.27
CA THR A 99 -2.61 0.64 -3.59
C THR A 99 -1.47 1.50 -3.06
N VAL A 100 -1.02 1.18 -1.84
CA VAL A 100 0.20 1.76 -1.26
C VAL A 100 1.27 0.67 -1.19
N GLY A 101 2.32 0.81 -2.01
CA GLY A 101 3.49 -0.07 -1.97
C GLY A 101 4.52 0.46 -0.99
N HIS A 102 4.89 -0.31 0.03
CA HIS A 102 5.96 0.04 0.96
C HIS A 102 7.29 -0.54 0.49
N ALA A 103 8.32 0.29 0.46
CA ALA A 103 9.68 -0.12 0.13
C ALA A 103 10.64 0.33 1.23
N LYS A 104 11.69 -0.46 1.48
CA LYS A 104 12.83 -0.03 2.28
C LYS A 104 13.98 0.29 1.36
N ARG A 105 14.60 1.45 1.57
CA ARG A 105 15.87 1.76 0.93
C ARG A 105 16.93 0.80 1.47
N HIS A 106 17.39 -0.12 0.64
CA HIS A 106 18.52 -0.98 0.99
C HIS A 106 19.80 -0.15 0.84
N GLY A 107 20.50 0.08 1.94
CA GLY A 107 21.79 0.77 1.90
C GLY A 107 22.84 -0.18 1.34
N SER A 108 23.38 0.08 0.14
CA SER A 108 24.68 -0.47 -0.19
C SER A 108 25.70 0.23 0.70
N LEU A 109 26.44 -0.53 1.51
CA LEU A 109 27.56 -0.06 2.35
C LEU A 109 28.77 0.45 1.52
N LEU A 110 28.58 0.72 0.24
CA LEU A 110 29.59 1.21 -0.68
C LEU A 110 29.05 2.48 -1.32
N ALA A 111 29.85 3.54 -1.23
CA ALA A 111 29.65 4.87 -1.80
C ALA A 111 28.79 5.88 -1.01
N ARG A 112 29.26 6.24 0.19
CA ARG A 112 29.68 7.63 0.46
C ARG A 112 30.96 7.59 1.31
N ARG A 113 32.09 7.60 0.61
CA ARG A 113 33.42 7.84 1.18
C ARG A 113 33.65 9.36 1.24
N HIS A 114 34.54 9.77 2.13
CA HIS A 114 35.09 11.11 2.39
C HIS A 114 34.55 11.80 3.66
N TYR A 115 35.56 12.25 4.43
CA TYR A 115 35.58 13.06 5.63
C TYR A 115 34.39 14.00 5.84
#